data_AF-A0A8T9BT06-F1
#
_entry.id   AF-A0A8T9BT06-F1
#
_cell.length_a   1.000
_cell.length_b   1.000
_cell.length_c   1.000
_cell.angle_alpha   90.00
_cell.angle_beta   90.00
_cell.angle_gamma   90.00
#
_symmetry.space_group_name_H-M   'P 1'
#
loop_
_entity.id
_entity.type
_entity.pdbx_description
1 polymer ?
#
loop_
_entity_poly.entity_id
_entity_poly.type
_entity_poly.pdbx_seq_one_letter_code
_entity_poly.pdbx_strand_id
1 'polypeptide(L)'
;MASVNKSYLDLINDCDSFPYPETWGPQTNHYAAFYRFLLPRDERPHGFLLAETVRKMPWTADFTINHQAREVRFTSSTQENCTAALTSLIQAAIDQDTFKIIHGQHSEPYPIIGAKKSSPVSLERFAAPLFGSISRGAHLTAYTNTPTGLKIWVPRRSPKLFTYPNCLDTTVAGGVTAGEGPPRSAEEASLPEQLVRENAKAVGCLSYISHKDGGGVKGEGEKGLFSPELIYVYDLELPADVLCRQCDDEVKEFYLMDVES
;
A
#
# COMPACT_ATOMS: atom_id res chain seq x y z
N MET A 1 -28.16 2.20 9.77
CA MET A 1 -28.11 1.10 8.79
C MET A 1 -27.79 -0.16 9.56
N ALA A 2 -28.55 -1.25 9.37
CA ALA A 2 -28.22 -2.51 10.01
C ALA A 2 -26.81 -2.94 9.55
N SER A 3 -25.93 -3.21 10.51
CA SER A 3 -24.62 -3.81 10.25
C SER A 3 -24.87 -5.15 9.57
N VAL A 4 -24.53 -5.26 8.29
CA VAL A 4 -24.50 -6.57 7.62
C VAL A 4 -23.34 -7.32 8.27
N ASN A 5 -23.64 -8.40 8.98
CA ASN A 5 -22.60 -9.29 9.49
C ASN A 5 -21.88 -9.92 8.30
N LYS A 6 -20.69 -9.42 7.99
CA LYS A 6 -19.78 -10.01 7.00
C LYS A 6 -19.07 -11.21 7.61
N SER A 7 -18.96 -12.30 6.87
CA SER A 7 -18.04 -13.38 7.24
C SER A 7 -16.59 -12.96 6.98
N TYR A 8 -15.61 -13.69 7.54
CA TYR A 8 -14.20 -13.45 7.21
C TYR A 8 -13.91 -13.58 5.72
N LEU A 9 -14.62 -14.48 5.02
CA LEU A 9 -14.47 -14.64 3.58
C LEU A 9 -15.03 -13.42 2.83
N ASP A 10 -16.13 -12.83 3.28
CA ASP A 10 -16.66 -11.60 2.68
C ASP A 10 -15.66 -10.44 2.84
N LEU A 11 -15.01 -10.33 4.00
CA LEU A 11 -13.96 -9.32 4.22
C LEU A 11 -12.76 -9.53 3.30
N ILE A 12 -12.33 -10.77 3.10
CA ILE A 12 -11.27 -11.10 2.14
C ILE A 12 -11.69 -10.70 0.73
N ASN A 13 -12.92 -11.02 0.31
CA ASN A 13 -13.42 -10.68 -1.02
C ASN A 13 -13.61 -9.17 -1.24
N ASP A 14 -13.94 -8.41 -0.19
CA ASP A 14 -13.98 -6.94 -0.26
C ASP A 14 -12.58 -6.36 -0.50
N CYS A 15 -11.55 -6.95 0.15
CA CYS A 15 -10.17 -6.50 0.05
C CYS A 15 -9.47 -6.96 -1.23
N ASP A 16 -9.66 -8.22 -1.62
CA ASP A 16 -9.01 -8.87 -2.75
C ASP A 16 -10.04 -9.30 -3.79
N SER A 17 -10.55 -8.32 -4.51
CA SER A 17 -11.52 -8.52 -5.60
C SER A 17 -10.86 -8.58 -6.98
N PHE A 18 -9.53 -8.74 -7.03
CA PHE A 18 -8.84 -8.88 -8.30
C PHE A 18 -9.28 -10.16 -9.01
N PRO A 19 -9.63 -10.09 -10.31
CA PRO A 19 -9.99 -11.29 -11.05
C PRO A 19 -8.71 -12.10 -11.30
N TYR A 20 -8.38 -13.03 -10.41
CA TYR A 20 -7.25 -13.93 -10.59
C TYR A 20 -7.50 -14.95 -11.71
N PRO A 21 -6.46 -15.49 -12.37
CA PRO A 21 -6.60 -16.45 -13.47
C PRO A 21 -7.53 -17.64 -13.20
N GLU A 22 -7.58 -18.10 -11.95
CA GLU A 22 -8.43 -19.23 -11.52
C GLU A 22 -9.93 -18.89 -11.52
N THR A 23 -10.27 -17.61 -11.47
CA THR A 23 -11.65 -17.09 -11.57
C THR A 23 -12.07 -16.79 -13.02
N TRP A 24 -11.18 -17.02 -13.99
CA TRP A 24 -11.44 -16.65 -15.39
C TRP A 24 -12.19 -17.74 -16.14
N GLY A 25 -13.27 -17.34 -16.80
CA GLY A 25 -13.88 -18.17 -17.84
C GLY A 25 -12.90 -18.39 -19.00
N PRO A 26 -13.10 -19.43 -19.83
CA PRO A 26 -12.15 -19.89 -20.85
C PRO A 26 -11.77 -18.89 -21.98
N GLN A 27 -12.20 -17.62 -21.92
CA GLN A 27 -12.11 -16.66 -23.04
C GLN A 27 -11.79 -15.20 -22.65
N THR A 28 -11.55 -14.84 -21.40
CA THR A 28 -11.29 -13.42 -21.04
C THR A 28 -9.84 -13.19 -20.63
N ASN A 29 -8.98 -12.80 -21.57
CA ASN A 29 -7.64 -12.30 -21.26
C ASN A 29 -7.74 -10.87 -20.70
N HIS A 30 -8.14 -10.73 -19.44
CA HIS A 30 -8.26 -9.42 -18.79
C HIS A 30 -6.92 -8.67 -18.76
N TYR A 31 -5.78 -9.35 -18.78
CA TYR A 31 -4.46 -8.69 -18.91
C TYR A 31 -4.31 -7.89 -20.20
N ALA A 32 -5.02 -8.26 -21.28
CA ALA A 32 -5.03 -7.50 -22.52
C ALA A 32 -5.69 -6.11 -22.37
N ALA A 33 -6.41 -5.85 -21.26
CA ALA A 33 -6.98 -4.54 -20.97
C ALA A 33 -5.96 -3.54 -20.37
N PHE A 34 -4.82 -4.02 -19.88
CA PHE A 34 -3.84 -3.21 -19.15
C PHE A 34 -2.57 -2.94 -19.97
N TYR A 35 -1.85 -1.89 -19.58
CA TYR A 35 -0.49 -1.63 -20.04
C TYR A 35 0.50 -2.17 -19.02
N ARG A 36 1.53 -2.86 -19.48
CA ARG A 36 2.64 -3.34 -18.64
C ARG A 36 3.63 -2.20 -18.41
N PHE A 37 3.94 -1.92 -17.15
CA PHE A 37 5.03 -1.02 -16.78
C PHE A 37 6.35 -1.79 -16.68
N LEU A 38 7.36 -1.37 -17.44
CA LEU A 38 8.60 -2.11 -17.59
C LEU A 38 9.82 -1.24 -17.27
N LEU A 39 10.73 -1.79 -16.47
CA LEU A 39 12.01 -1.14 -16.16
C LEU A 39 13.03 -1.39 -17.30
N PRO A 40 14.06 -0.54 -17.43
CA PRO A 40 15.12 -0.73 -18.42
C PRO A 40 15.80 -2.10 -18.33
N ARG A 41 15.84 -2.79 -19.48
CA ARG A 41 16.40 -4.15 -19.64
C ARG A 41 15.79 -5.18 -18.67
N ASP A 42 14.51 -5.03 -18.35
CA ASP A 42 13.72 -6.01 -17.62
C ASP A 42 12.37 -6.20 -18.32
N GLU A 43 12.10 -7.42 -18.78
CA GLU A 43 10.87 -7.75 -19.49
C GLU A 43 9.73 -8.15 -18.52
N ARG A 44 10.04 -8.26 -17.23
CA ARG A 44 9.03 -8.53 -16.20
C ARG A 44 8.20 -7.27 -15.94
N PRO A 45 6.87 -7.36 -15.90
CA PRO A 45 6.03 -6.26 -15.45
C PRO A 45 6.34 -5.88 -14.01
N HIS A 46 6.57 -4.60 -13.76
CA HIS A 46 6.69 -4.00 -12.44
C HIS A 46 5.42 -3.27 -12.00
N GLY A 47 4.39 -3.32 -12.83
CA GLY A 47 3.06 -2.78 -12.57
C GLY A 47 2.16 -2.89 -13.79
N PHE A 48 0.88 -2.63 -13.58
CA PHE A 48 -0.15 -2.63 -14.62
C PHE A 48 -0.96 -1.34 -14.57
N LEU A 49 -0.99 -0.60 -15.68
CA LEU A 49 -1.76 0.63 -15.81
C LEU A 49 -3.07 0.39 -16.56
N LEU A 50 -4.12 1.09 -16.15
CA LEU A 50 -5.34 1.21 -16.94
C LEU A 50 -5.07 2.00 -18.22
N ALA A 51 -5.79 1.66 -19.29
CA ALA A 51 -5.73 2.43 -20.54
C ALA A 51 -6.11 3.90 -20.34
N GLU A 52 -7.06 4.19 -19.44
CA GLU A 52 -7.44 5.56 -19.09
C GLU A 52 -6.30 6.30 -18.37
N THR A 53 -5.61 5.65 -17.44
CA THR A 53 -4.43 6.21 -16.78
C THR A 53 -3.37 6.55 -17.80
N VAL A 54 -3.04 5.64 -18.73
CA VAL A 54 -2.07 5.89 -19.81
C VAL A 54 -2.50 7.04 -20.71
N ARG A 55 -3.80 7.18 -21.00
CA ARG A 55 -4.33 8.27 -21.83
C ARG A 55 -4.23 9.64 -21.15
N LYS A 56 -4.45 9.70 -19.83
CA LYS A 56 -4.45 10.96 -19.05
C LYS A 56 -3.05 11.39 -18.60
N MET A 57 -2.16 10.44 -18.37
CA MET A 57 -0.84 10.69 -17.80
C MET A 57 -0.05 11.69 -18.67
N PRO A 58 0.53 12.76 -18.08
CA PRO A 58 1.31 13.76 -18.82
C PRO A 58 2.72 13.25 -19.09
N TRP A 59 2.84 12.22 -19.92
CA TRP A 59 4.10 11.53 -20.22
C TRP A 59 5.21 12.52 -20.63
N THR A 60 6.34 12.43 -19.94
CA THR A 60 7.56 13.17 -20.28
C THR A 60 8.34 12.45 -21.38
N ALA A 61 9.37 13.11 -21.91
CA ALA A 61 10.27 12.50 -22.91
C ALA A 61 11.09 11.31 -22.36
N ASP A 62 11.05 11.04 -21.06
CA ASP A 62 11.71 9.90 -20.43
C ASP A 62 10.95 8.57 -20.64
N PHE A 63 9.76 8.60 -21.24
CA PHE A 63 8.89 7.44 -21.42
C PHE A 63 8.53 7.19 -22.88
N THR A 64 8.48 5.91 -23.25
CA THR A 64 7.95 5.41 -24.52
C THR A 64 6.72 4.57 -24.25
N ILE A 65 5.64 4.83 -24.98
CA ILE A 65 4.38 4.11 -24.87
C ILE A 65 4.13 3.35 -26.18
N ASN A 66 4.11 2.02 -26.10
CA ASN A 66 3.74 1.17 -27.22
C ASN A 66 2.28 0.73 -27.05
N HIS A 67 1.37 1.37 -27.77
CA HIS A 67 -0.06 1.08 -27.69
C HIS A 67 -0.44 -0.30 -28.29
N GLN A 68 0.31 -0.79 -29.28
CA GLN A 68 0.05 -2.09 -29.87
C GLN A 68 0.44 -3.23 -28.92
N ALA A 69 1.63 -3.13 -28.31
CA ALA A 69 2.11 -4.11 -27.33
C ALA A 69 1.56 -3.88 -25.91
N ARG A 70 0.89 -2.73 -25.69
CA ARG A 70 0.43 -2.21 -24.40
C ARG A 70 1.55 -2.20 -23.37
N GLU A 71 2.61 -1.45 -23.67
CA GLU A 71 3.78 -1.31 -22.81
C GLU A 71 4.07 0.16 -22.54
N VAL A 72 4.47 0.46 -21.31
CA VAL A 72 5.08 1.72 -20.91
C VAL A 72 6.50 1.40 -20.45
N ARG A 73 7.48 2.01 -21.11
CA ARG A 73 8.91 1.84 -20.85
C ARG A 73 9.57 3.19 -20.62
N PHE A 74 10.71 3.17 -19.94
CA PHE A 74 11.63 4.29 -19.98
C PHE A 74 12.36 4.33 -21.33
N THR A 75 12.68 5.53 -21.82
CA THR A 75 13.56 5.71 -22.99
C THR A 75 15.02 5.36 -22.68
N SER A 76 15.43 5.52 -21.42
CA SER A 76 16.74 5.10 -20.93
C SER A 76 16.92 3.59 -21.03
N SER A 77 18.15 3.17 -21.36
CA SER A 77 18.53 1.76 -21.33
C SER A 77 19.03 1.28 -19.95
N THR A 78 19.05 2.16 -18.94
CA THR A 78 19.59 1.88 -17.60
C THR A 78 18.71 2.49 -16.49
N GLN A 79 18.79 1.95 -15.27
CA GLN A 79 17.87 2.24 -14.16
C GLN A 79 18.24 3.48 -13.32
N GLU A 80 19.44 4.04 -13.50
CA GLU A 80 20.00 5.08 -12.61
C GLU A 80 19.15 6.36 -12.55
N ASN A 81 18.51 6.72 -13.67
CA ASN A 81 17.68 7.93 -13.76
C ASN A 81 16.17 7.66 -13.68
N CYS A 82 15.75 6.41 -13.47
CA CYS A 82 14.32 6.06 -13.48
C CYS A 82 13.54 6.76 -12.36
N THR A 83 14.12 6.86 -11.16
CA THR A 83 13.47 7.57 -10.04
C THR A 83 13.26 9.04 -10.38
N ALA A 84 14.28 9.72 -10.94
CA ALA A 84 14.18 11.13 -11.32
C ALA A 84 13.15 11.36 -12.45
N ALA A 85 13.08 10.44 -13.42
CA ALA A 85 12.09 10.45 -14.48
C ALA A 85 10.65 10.28 -13.94
N LEU A 86 10.45 9.35 -12.99
CA LEU A 86 9.16 9.18 -12.32
C LEU A 86 8.78 10.42 -11.50
N THR A 87 9.70 11.00 -10.73
CA THR A 87 9.44 12.23 -9.98
C THR A 87 9.04 13.39 -10.91
N SER A 88 9.72 13.54 -12.06
CA SER A 88 9.39 14.58 -13.03
C SER A 88 8.01 14.37 -13.66
N LEU A 89 7.64 13.13 -13.94
CA LEU A 89 6.32 12.77 -14.43
C LEU A 89 5.21 13.06 -13.40
N ILE A 90 5.47 12.74 -12.12
CA ILE A 90 4.52 13.00 -11.02
C ILE A 90 4.37 14.49 -10.79
N GLN A 91 5.45 15.27 -10.83
CA GLN A 91 5.39 16.73 -10.77
C GLN A 91 4.49 17.28 -11.90
N ALA A 92 4.66 16.81 -13.14
CA ALA A 92 3.82 17.23 -14.25
C ALA A 92 2.33 16.86 -14.05
N ALA A 93 2.05 15.73 -13.41
CA ALA A 93 0.69 15.31 -13.06
C ALA A 93 0.08 16.15 -11.92
N ILE A 94 0.89 16.57 -10.95
CA ILE A 94 0.51 17.50 -9.88
C ILE A 94 0.19 18.87 -10.46
N ASP A 95 1.09 19.42 -11.29
CA ASP A 95 0.95 20.76 -11.88
C ASP A 95 -0.31 20.88 -12.75
N GLN A 96 -0.71 19.78 -13.39
CA GLN A 96 -1.90 19.69 -14.24
C GLN A 96 -3.16 19.25 -13.49
N ASP A 97 -3.06 18.93 -12.20
CA ASP A 97 -4.15 18.35 -11.38
C ASP A 97 -4.83 17.16 -12.09
N THR A 98 -4.02 16.30 -12.72
CA THR A 98 -4.52 15.26 -13.64
C THR A 98 -5.22 14.13 -12.91
N PHE A 99 -4.75 13.79 -11.71
CA PHE A 99 -5.24 12.68 -10.92
C PHE A 99 -5.60 13.14 -9.51
N LYS A 100 -6.76 12.74 -9.03
CA LYS A 100 -7.21 13.10 -7.68
C LYS A 100 -6.43 12.35 -6.61
N ILE A 101 -6.01 11.11 -6.87
CA ILE A 101 -5.27 10.25 -5.92
C ILE A 101 -3.91 10.81 -5.47
N ILE A 102 -3.31 11.73 -6.24
CA ILE A 102 -2.06 12.41 -5.85
C ILE A 102 -2.29 13.65 -4.99
N HIS A 103 -3.54 14.10 -4.85
CA HIS A 103 -3.93 15.23 -3.96
C HIS A 103 -3.14 16.52 -4.14
N GLY A 104 -2.60 16.76 -5.35
CA GLY A 104 -1.74 17.90 -5.63
C GLY A 104 -0.46 17.94 -4.79
N GLN A 105 -0.02 16.80 -4.24
CA GLN A 105 1.08 16.70 -3.30
C GLN A 105 2.03 15.56 -3.66
N HIS A 106 3.32 15.79 -3.42
CA HIS A 106 4.30 14.72 -3.40
C HIS A 106 4.13 13.84 -2.16
N SER A 107 4.53 12.59 -2.29
CA SER A 107 4.57 11.64 -1.16
C SER A 107 5.94 10.98 -1.05
N GLU A 108 6.14 10.25 0.04
CA GLU A 108 7.40 9.56 0.25
C GLU A 108 7.65 8.47 -0.83
N PRO A 109 8.91 8.27 -1.26
CA PRO A 109 9.23 7.32 -2.31
C PRO A 109 9.24 5.88 -1.78
N TYR A 110 8.53 4.97 -2.46
CA TYR A 110 8.58 3.53 -2.22
C TYR A 110 9.39 2.83 -3.30
N PRO A 111 10.21 1.84 -2.93
CA PRO A 111 11.01 1.10 -3.90
C PRO A 111 10.12 0.20 -4.74
N ILE A 112 10.33 0.22 -6.05
CA ILE A 112 9.69 -0.71 -6.98
C ILE A 112 10.29 -2.10 -6.76
N ILE A 113 9.44 -3.04 -6.36
CA ILE A 113 9.87 -4.42 -6.13
C ILE A 113 10.40 -5.03 -7.43
N GLY A 114 11.54 -5.73 -7.31
CA GLY A 114 12.19 -6.42 -8.41
C GLY A 114 13.16 -5.55 -9.22
N ALA A 115 13.24 -4.24 -8.96
CA ALA A 115 14.29 -3.37 -9.50
C ALA A 115 15.68 -3.88 -9.10
N LYS A 116 16.71 -3.54 -9.89
CA LYS A 116 18.08 -4.03 -9.65
C LYS A 116 18.61 -3.42 -8.36
N LYS A 117 19.18 -4.25 -7.47
CA LYS A 117 19.78 -3.78 -6.21
C LYS A 117 20.89 -2.74 -6.41
N SER A 118 21.63 -2.82 -7.53
CA SER A 118 22.68 -1.86 -7.88
C SER A 118 22.14 -0.49 -8.30
N SER A 119 20.87 -0.41 -8.71
CA SER A 119 20.24 0.78 -9.26
C SER A 119 18.76 0.80 -8.84
N PRO A 120 18.45 1.00 -7.55
CA PRO A 120 17.09 0.93 -7.04
C PRO A 120 16.22 2.01 -7.69
N VAL A 121 15.00 1.65 -8.08
CA VAL A 121 14.01 2.57 -8.64
C VAL A 121 12.91 2.78 -7.59
N SER A 122 12.51 4.03 -7.39
CA SER A 122 11.41 4.36 -6.47
C SER A 122 10.30 5.14 -7.17
N LEU A 123 9.09 4.95 -6.68
CA LEU A 123 7.87 5.61 -7.09
C LEU A 123 7.17 6.16 -5.85
N GLU A 124 6.68 7.39 -5.91
CA GLU A 124 5.98 8.02 -4.79
C GLU A 124 4.69 7.26 -4.44
N ARG A 125 4.43 7.12 -3.13
CA ARG A 125 3.32 6.32 -2.60
C ARG A 125 1.97 6.66 -3.22
N PHE A 126 1.61 7.93 -3.30
CA PHE A 126 0.30 8.35 -3.84
C PHE A 126 0.14 8.00 -5.32
N ALA A 127 1.25 7.96 -6.07
CA ALA A 127 1.24 7.59 -7.48
C ALA A 127 1.29 6.08 -7.73
N ALA A 128 1.72 5.27 -6.75
CA ALA A 128 1.88 3.82 -6.90
C ALA A 128 0.63 3.10 -7.48
N PRO A 129 -0.61 3.41 -7.07
CA PRO A 129 -1.81 2.80 -7.65
C PRO A 129 -2.06 3.15 -9.13
N LEU A 130 -1.57 4.31 -9.61
CA LEU A 130 -1.67 4.68 -11.03
C LEU A 130 -0.81 3.76 -11.91
N PHE A 131 0.31 3.28 -11.36
CA PHE A 131 1.21 2.34 -12.02
C PHE A 131 0.83 0.88 -11.77
N GLY A 132 -0.12 0.61 -10.86
CA GLY A 132 -0.40 -0.73 -10.36
C GLY A 132 0.86 -1.42 -9.81
N SER A 133 1.79 -0.64 -9.25
CA SER A 133 3.05 -1.15 -8.73
C SER A 133 2.85 -1.72 -7.33
N ILE A 134 3.56 -2.80 -7.02
CA ILE A 134 3.46 -3.46 -5.71
C ILE A 134 4.00 -2.53 -4.63
N SER A 135 3.13 -2.22 -3.66
CA SER A 135 3.50 -1.49 -2.44
C SER A 135 3.82 -2.46 -1.32
N ARG A 136 4.66 -2.03 -0.36
CA ARG A 136 5.00 -2.83 0.82
C ARG A 136 4.57 -2.08 2.07
N GLY A 137 3.98 -2.81 2.99
CA GLY A 137 3.64 -2.34 4.33
C GLY A 137 4.08 -3.32 5.39
N ALA A 138 4.04 -2.88 6.63
CA ALA A 138 4.24 -3.71 7.79
C ALA A 138 3.16 -3.40 8.82
N HIS A 139 2.57 -4.47 9.36
CA HIS A 139 1.55 -4.41 10.38
C HIS A 139 2.03 -5.18 11.60
N LEU A 140 1.90 -4.57 12.77
CA LEU A 140 2.25 -5.15 14.04
C LEU A 140 1.01 -5.27 14.91
N THR A 141 0.74 -6.49 15.38
CA THR A 141 -0.29 -6.76 16.38
C THR A 141 0.38 -6.87 17.74
N ALA A 142 0.16 -5.89 18.60
CA ALA A 142 0.61 -5.94 19.97
C ALA A 142 -0.47 -6.53 20.87
N TYR A 143 -0.07 -7.44 21.76
CA TYR A 143 -0.98 -8.08 22.70
C TYR A 143 -0.35 -8.18 24.09
N THR A 144 -1.19 -8.34 25.11
CA THR A 144 -0.77 -8.53 26.49
C THR A 144 -1.48 -9.75 27.04
N ASN A 145 -0.71 -10.71 27.58
CA ASN A 145 -1.27 -11.81 28.34
C ASN A 145 -1.66 -11.32 29.74
N THR A 146 -2.98 -11.27 30.00
CA THR A 146 -3.52 -10.88 31.29
C THR A 146 -3.98 -12.11 32.09
N PRO A 147 -4.22 -12.01 33.41
CA PRO A 147 -4.80 -13.11 34.18
C PRO A 147 -6.17 -13.59 33.64
N THR A 148 -6.88 -12.75 32.89
CA THR A 148 -8.18 -13.05 32.28
C THR A 148 -8.08 -13.57 30.85
N GLY A 149 -6.89 -13.65 30.27
CA GLY A 149 -6.65 -14.09 28.89
C GLY A 149 -5.85 -13.10 28.06
N LEU A 150 -5.63 -13.46 26.79
CA LEU A 150 -4.94 -12.63 25.82
C LEU A 150 -5.82 -11.44 25.43
N LYS A 151 -5.25 -10.23 25.47
CA LYS A 151 -5.91 -9.00 25.00
C LYS A 151 -5.06 -8.31 23.95
N ILE A 152 -5.71 -7.70 22.96
CA ILE A 152 -5.07 -7.07 21.79
C ILE A 152 -5.19 -5.56 21.90
N TRP A 153 -4.10 -4.84 21.61
CA TRP A 153 -4.10 -3.38 21.52
C TRP A 153 -4.60 -2.92 20.15
N VAL A 154 -5.81 -2.35 20.13
CA VAL A 154 -6.48 -1.93 18.89
C VAL A 154 -6.63 -0.40 18.88
N PRO A 155 -5.93 0.32 18.00
CA PRO A 155 -6.09 1.75 17.81
C PRO A 155 -7.36 2.08 17.03
N ARG A 156 -7.85 3.30 17.25
CA ARG A 156 -8.79 3.98 16.37
C ARG A 156 -8.07 5.07 15.60
N ARG A 157 -8.17 5.03 14.28
CA ARG A 157 -7.62 6.04 13.36
C ARG A 157 -8.22 7.41 13.63
N SER A 158 -7.39 8.43 13.53
CA SER A 158 -7.78 9.83 13.68
C SER A 158 -8.87 10.23 12.68
N PRO A 159 -9.88 11.03 13.09
CA PRO A 159 -10.93 11.50 12.19
C PRO A 159 -10.40 12.45 11.11
N LYS A 160 -9.18 12.97 11.27
CA LYS A 160 -8.52 13.87 10.33
C LYS A 160 -7.86 13.14 9.17
N LEU A 161 -7.64 11.82 9.29
CA LEU A 161 -6.98 11.04 8.23
C LEU A 161 -7.84 11.01 6.97
N PHE A 162 -7.14 11.08 5.84
CA PHE A 162 -7.77 11.08 4.53
C PHE A 162 -8.40 9.73 4.19
N THR A 163 -7.72 8.64 4.54
CA THR A 163 -8.17 7.26 4.35
C THR A 163 -8.67 6.66 5.66
N TYR A 164 -9.86 6.06 5.59
CA TYR A 164 -10.50 5.31 6.68
C TYR A 164 -10.55 6.04 8.05
N PRO A 165 -11.05 7.30 8.11
CA PRO A 165 -11.13 8.03 9.38
C PRO A 165 -12.06 7.34 10.37
N ASN A 166 -11.66 7.28 11.65
CA ASN A 166 -12.38 6.61 12.76
C ASN A 166 -12.48 5.08 12.69
N CYS A 167 -11.93 4.43 11.67
CA CYS A 167 -11.84 2.97 11.61
C CYS A 167 -10.88 2.44 12.68
N LEU A 168 -11.08 1.19 13.10
CA LEU A 168 -10.07 0.46 13.88
C LEU A 168 -8.93 0.02 12.96
N ASP A 169 -7.75 -0.16 13.52
CA ASP A 169 -6.53 -0.55 12.79
C ASP A 169 -5.72 -1.60 13.55
N THR A 170 -4.65 -2.11 12.95
CA THR A 170 -3.62 -2.87 13.69
C THR A 170 -2.83 -1.94 14.61
N THR A 171 -2.22 -2.47 15.68
CA THR A 171 -1.57 -1.65 16.72
C THR A 171 -0.62 -0.60 16.18
N VAL A 172 0.15 -1.00 15.18
CA VAL A 172 1.07 -0.15 14.43
C VAL A 172 0.98 -0.57 12.97
N ALA A 173 0.79 0.39 12.05
CA ALA A 173 0.57 0.13 10.63
C ALA A 173 1.20 1.20 9.74
N GLY A 174 2.16 0.81 8.90
CA GLY A 174 2.83 1.77 8.02
C GLY A 174 3.42 1.15 6.76
N GLY A 175 3.65 1.98 5.76
CA GLY A 175 4.37 1.53 4.56
C GLY A 175 5.86 1.38 4.80
N VAL A 176 6.48 0.43 4.11
CA VAL A 176 7.91 0.13 4.24
C VAL A 176 8.69 0.89 3.18
N THR A 177 9.41 1.92 3.62
CA THR A 177 10.22 2.77 2.75
C THR A 177 11.46 2.04 2.20
N ALA A 178 12.19 2.68 1.29
CA ALA A 178 13.37 2.10 0.68
C ALA A 178 14.52 1.90 1.70
N GLY A 179 14.94 0.66 1.90
CA GLY A 179 16.13 0.31 2.70
C GLY A 179 15.86 -0.06 4.16
N GLU A 180 14.59 -0.15 4.58
CA GLU A 180 14.23 -0.42 5.98
C GLU A 180 13.83 -1.88 6.23
N GLY A 181 14.13 -2.35 7.46
CA GLY A 181 13.71 -3.64 8.01
C GLY A 181 12.33 -3.52 8.70
N PRO A 182 12.08 -4.19 9.85
CA PRO A 182 10.78 -4.12 10.53
C PRO A 182 10.33 -2.67 10.77
N PRO A 183 9.01 -2.43 10.90
CA PRO A 183 8.41 -1.10 10.88
C PRO A 183 9.14 -0.14 11.82
N ARG A 184 9.54 1.03 11.30
CA ARG A 184 9.97 2.19 12.11
C ARG A 184 8.85 2.75 12.98
N SER A 185 7.62 2.27 12.82
CA SER A 185 6.39 2.81 13.41
C SER A 185 6.10 2.39 14.86
N ALA A 186 7.15 2.12 15.65
CA ALA A 186 7.02 2.12 17.12
C ALA A 186 6.55 3.49 17.67
N GLU A 187 6.75 4.55 16.87
CA GLU A 187 6.30 5.91 17.14
C GLU A 187 4.78 5.96 17.33
N GLU A 188 3.94 5.46 16.41
CA GLU A 188 2.46 5.56 16.46
C GLU A 188 1.83 5.14 17.81
N ALA A 189 2.39 4.11 18.44
CA ALA A 189 1.90 3.53 19.69
C ALA A 189 2.70 3.93 20.94
N SER A 190 3.65 4.86 20.81
CA SER A 190 4.57 5.29 21.87
C SER A 190 5.37 4.12 22.49
N LEU A 191 5.67 3.08 21.70
CA LEU A 191 6.38 1.90 22.19
C LEU A 191 7.90 2.15 22.16
N PRO A 192 8.66 1.71 23.18
CA PRO A 192 10.11 1.85 23.16
C PRO A 192 10.73 1.11 21.96
N GLU A 193 11.54 1.80 21.17
CA GLU A 193 12.16 1.22 19.96
C GLU A 193 12.92 -0.07 20.26
N GLN A 194 13.68 -0.10 21.36
CA GLN A 194 14.43 -1.28 21.79
C GLN A 194 13.51 -2.47 22.07
N LEU A 195 12.36 -2.23 22.72
CA LEU A 195 11.38 -3.28 23.03
C LEU A 195 10.81 -3.88 21.74
N VAL A 196 10.45 -3.05 20.77
CA VAL A 196 9.94 -3.52 19.47
C VAL A 196 11.02 -4.29 18.72
N ARG A 197 12.23 -3.74 18.63
CA ARG A 197 13.36 -4.34 17.90
C ARG A 197 13.77 -5.71 18.46
N GLU A 198 13.73 -5.89 19.78
CA GLU A 198 14.16 -7.13 20.44
C GLU A 198 13.06 -8.20 20.46
N ASN A 199 11.78 -7.81 20.51
CA ASN A 199 10.68 -8.73 20.82
C ASN A 199 9.66 -8.90 19.70
N ALA A 200 9.62 -8.03 18.69
CA ALA A 200 8.71 -8.19 17.56
C ALA A 200 9.11 -9.42 16.73
N LYS A 201 8.15 -10.31 16.51
CA LYS A 201 8.34 -11.56 15.76
C LYS A 201 7.70 -11.43 14.39
N ALA A 202 8.46 -11.65 13.33
CA ALA A 202 7.88 -11.80 12.01
C ALA A 202 7.08 -13.11 11.96
N VAL A 203 5.78 -13.02 11.70
CA VAL A 203 4.85 -14.16 11.73
C VAL A 203 4.25 -14.50 10.37
N GLY A 204 4.44 -13.64 9.36
CA GLY A 204 4.02 -13.95 7.99
C GLY A 204 4.09 -12.77 7.04
N CYS A 205 3.49 -12.97 5.88
CA CYS A 205 3.30 -11.94 4.86
C CYS A 205 1.94 -12.16 4.20
N LEU A 206 1.14 -11.10 4.11
CA LEU A 206 -0.10 -11.09 3.34
C LEU A 206 0.18 -10.49 1.97
N SER A 207 -0.44 -11.08 0.94
CA SER A 207 -0.39 -10.56 -0.42
C SER A 207 -1.81 -10.53 -0.98
N TYR A 208 -2.26 -9.36 -1.43
CA TYR A 208 -3.56 -9.20 -2.08
C TYR A 208 -3.50 -8.04 -3.07
N ILE A 209 -4.49 -7.96 -3.96
CA ILE A 209 -4.63 -6.85 -4.89
C ILE A 209 -5.95 -6.17 -4.64
N SER A 210 -5.89 -5.01 -3.99
CA SER A 210 -7.10 -4.23 -3.76
C SER A 210 -7.55 -3.51 -5.03
N HIS A 211 -8.84 -3.62 -5.32
CA HIS A 211 -9.50 -2.92 -6.41
C HIS A 211 -10.27 -1.72 -5.83
N LYS A 212 -9.83 -0.50 -6.16
CA LYS A 212 -10.44 0.71 -5.62
C LYS A 212 -11.59 1.17 -6.50
N ASP A 213 -12.79 0.62 -6.26
CA ASP A 213 -14.05 1.14 -6.83
C ASP A 213 -14.65 2.27 -5.96
N GLY A 214 -13.82 3.23 -5.55
CA GLY A 214 -14.26 4.48 -4.91
C GLY A 214 -14.70 4.39 -3.43
N GLY A 215 -14.32 3.34 -2.69
CA GLY A 215 -14.85 3.07 -1.34
C GLY A 215 -13.99 3.44 -0.12
N GLY A 216 -12.72 3.83 -0.28
CA GLY A 216 -11.80 3.99 0.89
C GLY A 216 -11.36 5.42 1.20
N VAL A 217 -11.73 6.36 0.35
CA VAL A 217 -11.32 7.76 0.39
C VAL A 217 -12.59 8.61 0.37
N LYS A 218 -12.66 9.64 1.21
CA LYS A 218 -13.63 10.72 1.01
C LYS A 218 -13.32 11.42 -0.32
N GLY A 219 -13.81 10.89 -1.44
CA GLY A 219 -13.58 11.50 -2.74
C GLY A 219 -13.91 10.59 -3.91
N GLU A 220 -14.43 11.22 -4.96
CA GLU A 220 -14.56 10.69 -6.32
C GLU A 220 -13.17 10.44 -6.96
N GLY A 221 -12.37 9.54 -6.40
CA GLY A 221 -11.04 9.19 -6.92
C GLY A 221 -11.08 8.39 -8.22
N GLU A 222 -9.91 8.09 -8.75
CA GLU A 222 -9.73 7.21 -9.91
C GLU A 222 -10.33 5.82 -9.62
N LYS A 223 -11.34 5.46 -10.42
CA LYS A 223 -12.01 4.16 -10.32
C LYS A 223 -11.21 3.09 -11.05
N GLY A 224 -11.31 1.85 -10.56
CA GLY A 224 -10.72 0.70 -11.21
C GLY A 224 -9.21 0.55 -11.04
N LEU A 225 -8.57 1.39 -10.22
CA LEU A 225 -7.14 1.26 -9.93
C LEU A 225 -6.89 0.00 -9.09
N PHE A 226 -5.76 -0.64 -9.36
CA PHE A 226 -5.26 -1.77 -8.59
C PHE A 226 -4.16 -1.30 -7.65
N SER A 227 -4.24 -1.67 -6.38
CA SER A 227 -3.17 -1.48 -5.41
C SER A 227 -2.73 -2.87 -4.91
N PRO A 228 -1.78 -3.51 -5.63
CA PRO A 228 -1.16 -4.73 -5.15
C PRO A 228 -0.28 -4.43 -3.92
N GLU A 229 -0.49 -5.16 -2.84
CA GLU A 229 0.15 -4.91 -1.54
C GLU A 229 0.81 -6.18 -1.01
N LEU A 230 2.01 -6.01 -0.43
CA LEU A 230 2.68 -7.00 0.41
C LEU A 230 2.77 -6.44 1.82
N ILE A 231 2.07 -7.08 2.76
CA ILE A 231 2.04 -6.65 4.16
C ILE A 231 2.80 -7.66 5.00
N TYR A 232 3.97 -7.25 5.50
CA TYR A 232 4.73 -8.05 6.46
C TYR A 232 4.03 -7.99 7.83
N VAL A 233 3.73 -9.16 8.39
CA VAL A 233 2.96 -9.25 9.63
C VAL A 233 3.88 -9.60 10.78
N TYR A 234 3.73 -8.86 11.87
CA TYR A 234 4.51 -9.01 13.09
C TYR A 234 3.59 -9.15 14.30
N ASP A 235 4.04 -9.93 15.27
CA ASP A 235 3.42 -10.05 16.58
C ASP A 235 4.38 -9.52 17.65
N LEU A 236 3.85 -8.81 18.65
CA LEU A 236 4.61 -8.32 19.79
C LEU A 236 3.84 -8.51 21.09
N GLU A 237 4.37 -9.35 21.97
CA GLU A 237 3.88 -9.43 23.34
C GLU A 237 4.42 -8.25 24.14
N LEU A 238 3.52 -7.47 24.74
CA LEU A 238 3.84 -6.37 25.64
C LEU A 238 3.75 -6.82 27.09
N PRO A 239 4.73 -6.46 27.94
CA PRO A 239 4.61 -6.57 29.38
C PRO A 239 3.34 -5.86 29.89
N ALA A 240 2.76 -6.35 30.98
CA ALA A 240 1.48 -5.86 31.49
C ALA A 240 1.49 -4.38 31.93
N ASP A 241 2.66 -3.82 32.20
CA ASP A 241 2.88 -2.42 32.56
C ASP A 241 3.16 -1.50 31.37
N VAL A 242 3.35 -2.07 30.17
CA VAL A 242 3.55 -1.31 28.92
C VAL A 242 2.20 -1.07 28.25
N LEU A 243 1.84 0.20 28.08
CA LEU A 243 0.57 0.62 27.49
C LEU A 243 0.83 1.31 26.14
N CYS A 244 0.05 0.94 25.12
CA CYS A 244 0.02 1.71 23.87
C CYS A 244 -0.66 3.06 24.10
N ARG A 245 -0.04 4.12 23.58
CA ARG A 245 -0.57 5.50 23.69
C ARG A 245 -0.40 6.21 22.35
N GLN A 246 -1.35 7.09 22.06
CA GLN A 246 -1.25 8.01 20.93
C GLN A 246 0.06 8.79 21.02
N CYS A 247 0.86 8.75 19.96
CA CYS A 247 2.08 9.54 19.84
C CYS A 247 1.94 10.72 18.87
N ASP A 248 1.15 10.54 17.81
CA ASP A 248 0.98 11.51 16.73
C ASP A 248 -0.50 11.83 16.44
N ASP A 249 -0.75 12.55 15.35
CA ASP A 249 -2.09 12.92 14.89
C ASP A 249 -2.79 11.82 14.06
N GLU A 250 -2.15 10.66 13.85
CA GLU A 250 -2.70 9.55 13.05
C GLU A 250 -3.61 8.63 13.88
N VAL A 251 -3.32 8.46 15.17
CA VAL A 251 -4.16 7.68 16.10
C VAL A 251 -4.99 8.60 16.99
N LYS A 252 -6.26 8.27 17.24
CA LYS A 252 -7.13 9.00 18.17
C LYS A 252 -7.06 8.44 19.59
N GLU A 253 -7.10 7.12 19.71
CA GLU A 253 -7.16 6.40 20.99
C GLU A 253 -6.81 4.93 20.78
N PHE A 254 -6.39 4.25 21.85
CA PHE A 254 -6.14 2.80 21.87
C PHE A 254 -7.11 2.11 22.82
N TYR A 255 -7.55 0.92 22.43
CA TYR A 255 -8.33 0.00 23.25
C TYR A 255 -7.52 -1.26 23.55
N LEU A 256 -7.68 -1.82 24.75
CA LEU A 256 -7.20 -3.16 25.06
C LEU A 256 -8.41 -4.10 25.03
N MET A 257 -8.57 -4.83 23.92
CA MET A 257 -9.77 -5.60 23.59
C MET A 257 -9.57 -7.09 23.81
N ASP A 258 -10.64 -7.80 24.16
CA ASP A 258 -10.66 -9.27 24.14
C ASP A 258 -10.70 -9.79 22.70
N VAL A 259 -10.16 -10.99 22.47
CA VAL A 259 -10.12 -11.61 21.13
C VAL A 259 -11.52 -11.79 20.52
N GLU A 260 -12.53 -12.02 21.36
CA GLU A 260 -13.93 -12.29 20.94
C GLU A 260 -14.83 -11.03 20.97
N SER A 261 -14.23 -9.82 21.00
CA SER A 261 -14.97 -8.54 21.13
C SER A 261 -15.80 -8.15 19.91
#